data_AF-X1SXC1-F1
#
_entry.id   AF-X1SXC1-F1
#
_cell.length_a   1.000
_cell.length_b   1.000
_cell.length_c   1.000
_cell.angle_alpha   90.00
_cell.angle_beta   90.00
_cell.angle_gamma   90.00
#
_symmetry.space_group_name_H-M   'P 1'
#
loop_
_entity.id
_entity.type
_entity.pdbx_description
1 polymer ?
#
loop_
_entity_poly.entity_id
_entity_poly.type
_entity_poly.pdbx_seq_one_letter_code
_entity_poly.pdbx_strand_id
1 'polypeptide(L)' 'MLFLGRLTIQKGPEFFLKAAKKVLDHGVSTRFVVAGMGDMFPSLIDKALDMGISNYVIFT' A
#
# COMPACT_ATOMS: atom_id res chain seq x y z
N MET A 1 8.64 -5.13 1.14
CA MET A 1 7.66 -5.89 1.95
C MET A 1 6.44 -6.24 1.11
N LEU A 2 5.73 -7.33 1.41
CA LEU A 2 4.59 -7.84 0.63
C LEU A 2 3.30 -7.85 1.47
N PHE A 3 2.21 -7.36 0.89
CA PHE A 3 0.83 -7.65 1.28
C PHE A 3 0.21 -8.55 0.23
N LEU A 4 -0.34 -9.70 0.62
CA LEU A 4 -1.01 -10.64 -0.28
C LEU A 4 -2.40 -10.98 0.27
N GLY A 5 -3.44 -10.71 -0.51
CA GLY A 5 -4.81 -11.08 -0.14
C GLY A 5 -5.88 -10.31 -0.90
N ARG A 6 -7.15 -10.57 -0.57
CA ARG A 6 -8.27 -9.79 -1.12
C ARG A 6 -8.20 -8.35 -0.60
N LEU A 7 -8.32 -7.38 -1.51
CA LEU A 7 -8.28 -5.96 -1.18
C LEU A 7 -9.68 -5.47 -0.80
N THR A 8 -10.11 -5.86 0.40
CA THR A 8 -11.41 -5.49 0.98
C THR A 8 -11.21 -4.79 2.32
N ILE A 9 -12.21 -4.03 2.76
CA ILE A 9 -12.16 -3.26 4.02
C ILE A 9 -11.85 -4.18 5.22
N GLN A 10 -12.42 -5.38 5.25
CA GLN A 10 -12.18 -6.40 6.29
C GLN A 10 -10.69 -6.76 6.44
N LYS A 11 -9.93 -6.80 5.34
CA LYS A 11 -8.52 -7.19 5.34
C LYS A 11 -7.59 -6.02 5.68
N GLY A 12 -8.12 -4.80 5.73
CA GLY A 12 -7.38 -3.61 6.12
C GLY A 12 -6.11 -3.30 5.30
N PRO A 13 -6.10 -3.45 3.96
CA PRO A 13 -4.91 -3.18 3.15
C PRO A 13 -4.40 -1.73 3.27
N GLU A 14 -5.28 -0.78 3.64
CA GLU A 14 -4.85 0.61 3.87
C GLU A 14 -3.90 0.78 5.07
N PHE A 15 -3.97 -0.10 6.07
CA PHE A 15 -3.03 -0.07 7.19
C PHE A 15 -1.61 -0.44 6.75
N PHE A 16 -1.48 -1.28 5.72
CA PHE A 16 -0.20 -1.59 5.11
C PHE A 16 0.42 -0.37 4.43
N LEU A 17 -0.37 0.44 3.70
CA LEU A 17 0.11 1.72 3.13
C LEU A 17 0.52 2.72 4.20
N LYS A 18 -0.26 2.84 5.29
CA LYS A 18 0.09 3.69 6.45
C LYS A 18 1.40 3.24 7.10
N ALA A 19 1.62 1.93 7.22
CA ALA A 19 2.88 1.38 7.73
C ALA A 19 4.04 1.66 6.76
N ALA A 20 3.82 1.50 5.45
CA ALA A 20 4.80 1.81 4.42
C ALA A 20 5.28 3.26 4.50
N LYS A 21 4.36 4.22 4.63
CA LYS A 21 4.69 5.64 4.83
C LYS A 21 5.60 5.86 6.04
N LYS A 22 5.24 5.25 7.18
CA LYS A 22 6.06 5.36 8.40
C LYS A 22 7.46 4.80 8.20
N VAL A 23 7.62 3.67 7.52
CA VAL A 23 8.94 3.09 7.22
C VAL A 23 9.78 4.04 6.36
N LEU A 24 9.18 4.63 5.32
CA LEU A 24 9.85 5.61 4.45
C LEU A 24 10.24 6.89 5.22
N ASP A 25 9.40 7.34 6.16
CA ASP A 25 9.67 8.52 6.99
C ASP A 25 10.86 8.33 7.96
N HIS A 26 11.22 7.08 8.26
CA HIS A 26 12.44 6.76 9.01
C HIS A 26 13.68 6.65 8.10
N GLY A 27 13.57 7.04 6.82
CA GLY A 27 14.68 7.00 5.86
C GLY A 27 14.99 5.61 5.31
N VAL A 28 14.13 4.62 5.54
CA VAL A 28 14.35 3.26 5.04
C VAL A 28 13.94 3.18 3.57
N SER A 29 14.93 3.07 2.69
CA SER A 29 14.67 2.89 1.26
C SER A 29 14.26 1.44 0.96
N THR A 30 12.97 1.21 0.77
CA THR A 30 12.41 -0.11 0.44
C THR A 30 11.18 0.00 -0.47
N ARG A 31 10.86 -1.09 -1.17
CA ARG A 31 9.67 -1.19 -2.03
C ARG A 31 8.59 -2.03 -1.37
N PHE A 32 7.34 -1.65 -1.59
CA PHE A 32 6.16 -2.31 -1.07
C PHE A 32 5.37 -2.90 -2.22
N VAL A 33 4.93 -4.14 -2.07
CA VAL A 33 4.10 -4.83 -3.06
C VAL A 33 2.75 -5.12 -2.43
N VAL A 34 1.68 -4.70 -3.09
CA VAL A 34 0.29 -5.04 -2.75
C VAL A 34 -0.22 -5.95 -3.85
N ALA A 35 -0.32 -7.24 -3.54
CA ALA A 35 -0.74 -8.28 -4.46
C ALA A 35 -2.18 -8.74 -4.14
N GLY A 36 -3.08 -8.61 -5.10
CA GLY A 36 -4.44 -9.12 -5.02
C GLY A 36 -5.49 -8.17 -5.58
N MET A 37 -6.75 -8.58 -5.47
CA MET A 37 -7.89 -7.91 -6.08
C MET A 37 -9.01 -7.67 -5.06
N GLY A 38 -9.83 -6.65 -5.31
CA GLY A 38 -10.99 -6.31 -4.48
C GLY A 38 -11.51 -4.91 -4.75
N ASP A 39 -12.60 -4.57 -4.08
CA ASP A 39 -13.30 -3.28 -4.18
C ASP A 39 -12.42 -2.09 -3.75
N MET A 40 -11.43 -2.32 -2.88
CA MET A 40 -10.53 -1.25 -2.43
C MET A 40 -9.39 -0.94 -3.40
N PHE A 41 -9.17 -1.73 -4.46
CA PHE A 41 -7.99 -1.58 -5.33
C PHE A 41 -7.80 -0.15 -5.85
N PRO A 42 -8.82 0.52 -6.45
CA PRO A 42 -8.66 1.90 -6.92
C PRO A 42 -8.37 2.88 -5.77
N SER A 43 -9.08 2.77 -4.65
CA SER A 43 -8.89 3.65 -3.49
C SER A 43 -7.50 3.55 -2.85
N LEU A 44 -6.88 2.36 -2.90
CA LEU A 44 -5.52 2.17 -2.40
C LEU A 44 -4.48 2.86 -3.29
N ILE A 45 -4.70 2.90 -4.61
CA ILE A 45 -3.84 3.66 -5.53
C ILE A 45 -3.94 5.15 -5.22
N ASP A 46 -5.15 5.68 -5.11
CA ASP A 46 -5.39 7.10 -4.78
C ASP A 46 -4.73 7.47 -3.43
N LYS A 47 -4.90 6.63 -2.40
CA LYS A 47 -4.23 6.82 -1.11
C LYS A 47 -2.71 6.83 -1.21
N ALA A 48 -2.11 5.96 -2.05
CA ALA A 48 -0.66 5.94 -2.22
C ALA A 48 -0.15 7.21 -2.92
N LEU A 49 -0.93 7.78 -3.85
CA LEU A 49 -0.67 9.08 -4.47
C LEU A 49 -0.80 10.22 -3.46
N ASP A 50 -1.89 10.28 -2.71
CA ASP A 50 -2.15 11.30 -1.68
C ASP A 50 -1.06 11.31 -0.60
N MET A 51 -0.54 10.13 -0.24
CA MET A 51 0.55 9.99 0.72
C MET A 51 1.94 10.32 0.14
N GLY A 52 2.05 10.53 -1.18
CA GLY A 52 3.31 10.79 -1.86
C GLY A 52 4.25 9.58 -1.93
N ILE A 53 3.74 8.35 -1.80
CA ILE A 53 4.54 7.11 -1.76
C ILE A 53 4.31 6.20 -2.97
N SER A 54 3.52 6.61 -3.96
CA SER A 54 3.19 5.81 -5.14
C SER A 54 4.43 5.23 -5.84
N ASN A 55 5.54 5.98 -5.92
CA ASN A 55 6.80 5.51 -6.51
C ASN A 55 7.48 4.36 -5.75
N TYR A 56 7.07 4.12 -4.50
CA TYR A 56 7.60 3.05 -3.64
C TYR A 56 6.66 1.84 -3.55
N VAL A 57 5.44 1.94 -4.10
CA VAL A 57 4.41 0.90 -4.02
C VAL A 57 4.14 0.31 -5.41
N ILE A 58 4.07 -1.01 -5.50
CA ILE A 58 3.69 -1.75 -6.71
C ILE A 58 2.39 -2.49 -6.41
N PHE A 59 1.39 -2.28 -7.26
CA PHE A 59 0.11 -3.00 -7.20
C PHE A 59 0.10 -4.08 -8.28
N THR A 60 -0.25 -5.33 -7.92
CA THR A 60 -0.25 -6.48 -8.84
C THR A 60 -1.28 -7.55 -8.46
#